data_AF-A0A565CMH3-F1
#
_entry.id   AF-A0A565CMH3-F1
#
_cell.length_a   1.000
_cell.length_b   1.000
_cell.length_c   1.000
_cell.angle_alpha   90.00
_cell.angle_beta   90.00
_cell.angle_gamma   90.00
#
_symmetry.space_group_name_H-M   'P 1'
#
loop_
_entity.id
_entity.type
_entity.pdbx_description
1 polymer ?
#
loop_
_entity_poly.entity_id
_entity_poly.type
_entity_poly.pdbx_seq_one_letter_code
_entity_poly.pdbx_strand_id
1 'polypeptide(L)'
;MADAAEKADHDRIFKKFDANGDGKISAAELEEALKTLGSVTHDDVSRMMAEIDTDGDGNISYQEFTDFAGANRGLMKDVAKIF
;
A
#
# COMPACT_ATOMS: atom_id res chain seq x y z
N MET A 1 20.11 12.23 4.05
CA MET A 1 20.36 10.80 3.77
C MET A 1 19.21 9.88 4.18
N ALA A 2 18.20 10.31 4.96
CA ALA A 2 17.04 9.47 5.30
C ALA A 2 16.03 9.30 4.14
N ASP A 3 15.91 10.29 3.25
CA ASP A 3 14.84 10.35 2.23
C ASP A 3 14.93 9.26 1.14
N ALA A 4 16.15 8.87 0.74
CA ALA A 4 16.34 7.94 -0.37
C ALA A 4 15.99 6.48 -0.03
N ALA A 5 16.17 6.08 1.24
CA ALA A 5 15.83 4.74 1.69
C ALA A 5 14.31 4.57 1.79
N GLU A 6 13.61 5.56 2.35
CA GLU A 6 12.14 5.54 2.46
C GLU A 6 11.49 5.47 1.07
N LYS A 7 12.05 6.21 0.10
CA LYS A 7 11.57 6.15 -1.29
C LYS A 7 11.76 4.77 -1.93
N ALA A 8 12.86 4.09 -1.64
CA ALA A 8 13.14 2.75 -2.16
C ALA A 8 12.26 1.69 -1.52
N ASP A 9 11.99 1.79 -0.22
CA ASP A 9 11.02 0.93 0.47
C ASP A 9 9.61 1.16 -0.07
N HIS A 10 9.19 2.41 -0.27
CA HIS A 10 7.88 2.72 -0.84
C HIS A 10 7.73 2.13 -2.26
N ASP A 11 8.72 2.27 -3.12
CA ASP A 11 8.70 1.69 -4.48
C ASP A 11 8.65 0.15 -4.45
N ARG A 12 9.43 -0.48 -3.57
CA ARG A 12 9.42 -1.94 -3.41
C ARG A 12 8.09 -2.46 -2.91
N ILE A 13 7.53 -1.84 -1.88
CA ILE A 13 6.24 -2.23 -1.32
C ILE A 13 5.15 -1.97 -2.36
N PHE A 14 5.14 -0.80 -3.01
CA PHE A 14 4.15 -0.47 -4.02
C PHE A 14 4.11 -1.53 -5.14
N LYS A 15 5.26 -1.89 -5.71
CA LYS A 15 5.37 -2.96 -6.72
C LYS A 15 4.99 -4.35 -6.20
N LYS A 16 5.01 -4.55 -4.89
CA LYS A 16 4.61 -5.82 -4.29
C LYS A 16 3.09 -5.93 -4.16
N PHE A 17 2.42 -4.79 -3.98
CA PHE A 17 0.97 -4.69 -3.95
C PHE A 17 0.41 -4.62 -5.38
N ASP A 18 1.04 -3.85 -6.27
CA ASP A 18 0.74 -3.75 -7.71
C ASP A 18 1.14 -5.06 -8.43
N ALA A 19 0.26 -6.06 -8.38
CA ALA A 19 0.49 -7.39 -8.90
C ALA A 19 0.39 -7.43 -10.44
N ASN A 20 -0.47 -6.57 -11.00
CA ASN A 20 -0.67 -6.46 -12.44
C ASN A 20 0.38 -5.53 -13.11
N GLY A 21 1.09 -4.70 -12.34
CA GLY A 21 2.12 -3.78 -12.80
C GLY A 21 1.57 -2.54 -13.51
N ASP A 22 0.33 -2.15 -13.23
CA ASP A 22 -0.36 -1.06 -13.91
C ASP A 22 -0.10 0.32 -13.28
N GLY A 23 0.68 0.36 -12.19
CA GLY A 23 1.13 1.59 -11.56
C GLY A 23 0.14 2.18 -10.57
N LYS A 24 -0.86 1.38 -10.17
CA LYS A 24 -1.87 1.67 -9.14
C LYS A 24 -2.26 0.37 -8.44
N ILE A 25 -2.76 0.48 -7.22
CA ILE A 25 -3.16 -0.69 -6.42
C ILE A 25 -4.68 -0.72 -6.34
N SER A 26 -5.28 -1.72 -6.96
CA SER A 26 -6.74 -1.92 -6.92
C SER A 26 -7.18 -2.52 -5.57
N ALA A 27 -8.48 -2.41 -5.23
CA ALA A 27 -9.04 -3.03 -4.01
C ALA A 27 -8.69 -4.52 -3.86
N ALA A 28 -8.75 -5.25 -4.96
CA ALA A 28 -8.42 -6.67 -5.00
C ALA A 28 -6.93 -6.94 -4.71
N GLU A 29 -6.05 -6.11 -5.26
CA GLU A 29 -4.60 -6.23 -5.09
C GLU A 29 -4.18 -5.88 -3.67
N LEU A 30 -4.78 -4.82 -3.12
CA LEU A 30 -4.63 -4.45 -1.72
C LEU A 30 -5.11 -5.58 -0.80
N GLU A 31 -6.26 -6.18 -1.09
CA GLU A 31 -6.79 -7.33 -0.34
C GLU A 31 -5.84 -8.52 -0.36
N GLU A 32 -5.30 -8.90 -1.52
CA GLU A 32 -4.36 -10.04 -1.63
C GLU A 32 -3.06 -9.79 -0.85
N ALA A 33 -2.53 -8.58 -0.92
CA ALA A 33 -1.32 -8.21 -0.19
C ALA A 33 -1.58 -8.18 1.33
N LEU A 34 -2.71 -7.64 1.76
CA LEU A 34 -3.12 -7.58 3.16
C LEU A 34 -3.44 -8.96 3.75
N LYS A 35 -4.07 -9.85 2.98
CA LYS A 35 -4.27 -11.26 3.37
C LYS A 35 -2.95 -11.98 3.66
N THR A 36 -1.88 -11.58 2.99
CA THR A 36 -0.55 -12.14 3.23
C THR A 36 0.06 -11.64 4.54
N LEU A 37 -0.29 -10.42 4.98
CA LEU A 37 0.12 -9.87 6.27
C LEU A 37 -0.72 -10.38 7.46
N GLY A 38 -1.96 -10.82 7.23
CA GLY A 38 -2.81 -11.39 8.28
C GLY A 38 -4.29 -11.51 7.90
N SER A 39 -5.13 -11.79 8.90
CA SER A 39 -6.59 -11.90 8.73
C SER A 39 -7.26 -10.54 8.66
N VAL A 40 -7.14 -9.87 7.51
CA VAL A 40 -7.85 -8.63 7.18
C VAL A 40 -9.06 -8.99 6.33
N THR A 41 -10.23 -8.43 6.63
CA THR A 41 -11.47 -8.73 5.89
C THR A 41 -11.69 -7.75 4.75
N HIS A 42 -12.52 -8.11 3.78
CA HIS A 42 -12.90 -7.21 2.68
C HIS A 42 -13.47 -5.87 3.18
N ASP A 43 -14.16 -5.85 4.34
CA ASP A 43 -14.67 -4.60 4.93
C ASP A 43 -13.53 -3.71 5.43
N ASP A 44 -12.51 -4.30 6.06
CA ASP A 44 -11.31 -3.58 6.50
C ASP A 44 -10.52 -3.03 5.30
N VAL A 45 -10.39 -3.82 4.22
CA VAL A 45 -9.73 -3.38 2.98
C VAL A 45 -10.48 -2.21 2.37
N SER A 46 -11.82 -2.28 2.30
CA SER A 46 -12.65 -1.20 1.78
C SER A 46 -12.51 0.09 2.60
N ARG A 47 -12.44 -0.02 3.93
CA ARG A 47 -12.18 1.13 4.81
C ARG A 47 -10.79 1.71 4.60
N MET A 48 -9.76 0.87 4.57
CA MET A 48 -8.39 1.31 4.31
C MET A 48 -8.27 1.96 2.94
N MET A 49 -8.91 1.39 1.93
CA MET A 49 -8.94 1.96 0.59
C MET A 49 -9.61 3.33 0.62
N ALA A 50 -10.77 3.48 1.25
CA ALA A 50 -11.43 4.79 1.39
C ALA A 50 -10.63 5.81 2.23
N GLU A 51 -9.73 5.36 3.12
CA GLU A 51 -8.82 6.24 3.87
C GLU A 51 -7.60 6.67 3.05
N ILE A 52 -7.18 5.89 2.05
CA ILE A 52 -5.98 6.15 1.23
C ILE A 52 -6.36 6.79 -0.10
N ASP A 53 -7.36 6.23 -0.79
CA ASP A 53 -7.94 6.71 -2.05
C ASP A 53 -8.68 8.03 -1.80
N THR A 54 -7.96 9.11 -2.03
CA THR A 54 -8.43 10.48 -1.77
C THR A 54 -9.20 11.03 -2.98
N ASP A 55 -8.86 10.55 -4.19
CA ASP A 55 -9.56 10.93 -5.43
C ASP A 55 -10.87 10.15 -5.61
N GLY A 56 -10.99 8.98 -4.97
CA GLY A 56 -12.17 8.11 -5.03
C GLY A 56 -12.26 7.33 -6.34
N ASP A 57 -11.12 7.04 -6.99
CA ASP A 57 -11.08 6.30 -8.27
C ASP A 57 -11.16 4.77 -8.06
N GLY A 58 -11.14 4.32 -6.81
CA GLY A 58 -11.15 2.92 -6.41
C GLY A 58 -9.78 2.24 -6.53
N ASN A 59 -8.73 3.01 -6.80
CA ASN A 59 -7.36 2.55 -6.85
C ASN A 59 -6.46 3.47 -6.01
N ILE A 60 -5.32 2.96 -5.58
CA ILE A 60 -4.34 3.76 -4.86
C ILE A 60 -3.20 4.08 -5.82
N SER A 61 -3.06 5.36 -6.15
CA SER A 61 -1.95 5.84 -6.96
C SER A 61 -0.64 5.84 -6.16
N TYR A 62 0.50 5.80 -6.84
CA TYR A 62 1.82 5.89 -6.18
C TYR A 62 1.92 7.08 -5.21
N GLN A 63 1.34 8.23 -5.58
CA GLN A 63 1.37 9.42 -4.74
C GLN A 63 0.59 9.23 -3.43
N GLU A 64 -0.63 8.71 -3.50
CA GLU A 64 -1.50 8.41 -2.35
C GLU A 64 -0.87 7.35 -1.45
N PHE A 65 -0.28 6.32 -2.06
CA PHE A 65 0.49 5.32 -1.33
C PHE A 65 1.66 5.94 -0.56
N THR A 66 2.45 6.82 -1.19
CA THR A 66 3.61 7.43 -0.52
C THR A 66 3.21 8.38 0.62
N ASP A 67 2.08 9.07 0.49
CA ASP A 67 1.54 9.93 1.55
C ASP A 67 1.13 9.08 2.76
N PHE A 68 0.34 8.02 2.51
CA PHE A 68 -0.06 7.07 3.54
C PHE A 68 1.14 6.34 4.17
N ALA A 69 2.12 5.92 3.36
CA ALA A 69 3.35 5.27 3.82
C ALA A 69 4.18 6.21 4.71
N GLY A 70 4.26 7.47 4.32
CA GLY A 70 4.93 8.53 5.07
C GLY A 70 4.24 8.82 6.42
N ALA A 71 2.91 8.76 6.46
CA ALA A 71 2.12 8.88 7.68
C ALA A 71 2.20 7.62 8.57
N ASN A 72 2.28 6.42 7.96
CA ASN A 72 2.23 5.12 8.64
C ASN A 72 3.54 4.33 8.51
N ARG A 73 4.67 4.98 8.81
CA ARG A 73 6.01 4.36 8.69
C ARG A 73 6.18 3.08 9.50
N GLY A 74 5.45 2.92 10.61
CA GLY A 74 5.49 1.70 11.43
C GLY A 74 4.98 0.49 10.64
N LEU A 75 3.79 0.62 10.05
CA LEU A 75 3.15 -0.43 9.27
C LEU A 75 4.00 -0.81 8.05
N MET A 76 4.49 0.19 7.30
CA MET A 76 5.31 -0.05 6.12
C MET A 76 6.62 -0.78 6.43
N LYS A 77 7.20 -0.55 7.61
CA LYS A 77 8.40 -1.28 8.06
C LYS A 77 8.12 -2.74 8.37
N ASP A 78 6.92 -3.09 8.84
CA ASP A 78 6.59 -4.49 9.10
C ASP A 78 6.23 -5.22 7.81
N VAL A 79 5.52 -4.55 6.89
CA VAL A 79 5.30 -5.02 5.51
C VAL A 79 6.64 -5.30 4.81
N ALA A 80 7.59 -4.35 4.84
CA ALA A 80 8.90 -4.49 4.21
C ALA A 80 9.81 -5.59 4.77
N LYS A 81 9.49 -6.14 5.96
CA LYS A 81 10.22 -7.29 6.54
C LYS A 81 9.62 -8.64 6.14
N ILE A 82 8.34 -8.64 5.77
CA ILE A 82 7.60 -9.85 5.39
C ILE A 82 7.92 -10.23 3.94
N PHE A 83 8.19 -9.24 3.10
CA PHE A 83 8.52 -9.38 1.68
C PHE A 83 9.99 -9.09 1.40
#